data_AF-A0AA38P4P1-F1
#
_entry.id   AF-A0AA38P4P1-F1
#
_cell.length_a   1.000
_cell.length_b   1.000
_cell.length_c   1.000
_cell.angle_alpha   90.00
_cell.angle_beta   90.00
_cell.angle_gamma   90.00
#
_symmetry.space_group_name_H-M   'P 1'
#
loop_
_entity.id
_entity.type
_entity.pdbx_description
1 polymer ?
#
loop_
_entity_poly.entity_id
_entity_poly.type
_entity_poly.pdbx_seq_one_letter_code
_entity_poly.pdbx_strand_id
1 'polypeptide(L)'
;MASSKLTLRILTANIGLNPEESTSIEADGIQVVKPHTITPPPDPLLQNEYTYLLEGELTDFLKLSGNENTQWLIDIAHDLCDPRFKRGSLWVYSSDGQDHPVDPTDPLTPSTYEYRTSVVELEAGTISETAGKR
;
A
#
# COMPACT_ATOMS: atom_id res chain seq x y z
N MET A 1 -13.48 23.52 13.19
CA MET A 1 -14.65 22.80 12.66
C MET A 1 -14.20 21.36 12.46
N ALA A 2 -14.81 20.39 13.13
CA ALA A 2 -14.48 18.98 12.91
C ALA A 2 -14.93 18.60 11.49
N SER A 3 -14.06 17.95 10.72
CA SER A 3 -14.40 17.47 9.38
C SER A 3 -15.39 16.33 9.50
N SER A 4 -16.45 16.31 8.70
CA SER A 4 -17.38 15.18 8.57
C SER A 4 -16.94 14.18 7.49
N LYS A 5 -15.75 14.43 6.91
CA LYS A 5 -15.22 13.67 5.80
C LYS A 5 -14.34 12.52 6.27
N LEU A 6 -14.46 11.42 5.56
CA LEU A 6 -13.52 10.32 5.59
C LEU A 6 -12.57 10.46 4.40
N THR A 7 -11.29 10.19 4.63
CA THR A 7 -10.27 10.26 3.57
C THR A 7 -9.40 9.01 3.62
N LEU A 8 -9.22 8.34 2.47
CA LEU A 8 -8.24 7.27 2.30
C LEU A 8 -7.05 7.81 1.51
N ARG A 9 -5.84 7.61 2.04
CA ARG A 9 -4.59 8.02 1.39
C ARG A 9 -3.53 6.93 1.45
N ILE A 10 -2.50 7.10 0.64
CA ILE A 10 -1.29 6.29 0.65
C ILE A 10 -0.09 7.23 0.47
N LEU A 11 1.07 6.87 1.03
CA LEU A 11 2.31 7.56 0.68
C LEU A 11 2.57 7.38 -0.81
N THR A 12 2.82 8.49 -1.53
CA THR A 12 3.06 8.48 -2.98
C THR A 12 4.20 7.53 -3.35
N ALA A 13 5.22 7.41 -2.49
CA ALA A 13 6.33 6.48 -2.64
C ALA A 13 5.93 4.99 -2.65
N ASN A 14 4.76 4.63 -2.10
CA ASN A 14 4.27 3.25 -2.05
C ASN A 14 3.34 2.90 -3.22
N ILE A 15 3.04 3.85 -4.10
CA ILE A 15 2.24 3.60 -5.30
C ILE A 15 3.08 2.85 -6.31
N GLY A 16 2.61 1.69 -6.75
CA GLY A 16 3.30 0.88 -7.76
C GLY A 16 4.40 -0.03 -7.20
N LEU A 17 4.51 -0.21 -5.88
CA LEU A 17 5.37 -1.24 -5.26
C LEU A 17 4.83 -2.67 -5.42
N ASN A 18 4.16 -2.94 -6.54
CA ASN A 18 4.08 -4.28 -7.06
C ASN A 18 5.30 -4.41 -7.98
N PRO A 19 6.49 -4.77 -7.46
CA PRO A 19 7.59 -5.09 -8.36
C PRO A 19 7.04 -6.21 -9.23
N GLU A 20 6.89 -5.90 -10.51
CA GLU A 20 6.88 -6.95 -11.50
C GLU A 20 8.20 -7.70 -11.30
N GLU A 21 8.16 -8.83 -10.58
CA GLU A 21 8.75 -10.01 -11.20
C GLU A 21 8.01 -10.17 -12.53
N SER A 22 8.52 -9.46 -13.53
CA SER A 22 8.30 -9.76 -14.94
C SER A 22 8.87 -11.16 -15.15
N THR A 23 8.14 -12.19 -14.69
CA THR A 23 8.41 -13.57 -15.07
C THR A 23 8.08 -13.64 -16.56
N SER A 24 9.10 -13.41 -17.38
CA SER A 24 9.01 -13.64 -18.81
C SER A 24 8.82 -15.15 -18.99
N ILE A 25 7.63 -15.54 -19.44
CA ILE A 25 7.38 -16.90 -19.89
C ILE A 25 8.08 -17.02 -21.25
N GLU A 26 9.32 -17.51 -21.25
CA GLU A 26 10.04 -17.82 -22.49
C GLU A 26 9.47 -19.13 -23.08
N ALA A 27 8.56 -18.99 -24.03
CA ALA A 27 8.38 -20.00 -25.07
C ALA A 27 9.24 -19.55 -26.27
N ASP A 28 10.35 -20.26 -26.47
CA ASP A 28 11.19 -20.26 -27.66
C ASP A 28 11.94 -18.96 -28.01
N GLY A 29 13.14 -18.80 -27.42
CA GLY A 29 14.34 -18.70 -28.26
C GLY A 29 14.66 -17.41 -29.03
N ILE A 30 14.16 -16.22 -28.68
CA ILE A 30 14.75 -14.95 -29.16
C ILE A 30 14.83 -13.91 -28.03
N GLN A 31 16.06 -13.60 -27.58
CA GLN A 31 16.32 -12.50 -26.65
C GLN A 31 16.04 -11.15 -27.34
N VAL A 32 14.90 -10.56 -27.02
CA VAL A 32 14.65 -9.13 -27.25
C VAL A 32 14.89 -8.40 -25.93
N VAL A 33 15.96 -7.63 -25.90
CA VAL A 33 16.35 -6.73 -24.80
C VAL A 33 15.18 -5.79 -24.51
N LYS A 34 14.49 -5.94 -23.36
CA LYS A 34 13.48 -4.98 -22.91
C LYS A 34 14.19 -3.72 -22.40
N PRO A 35 13.69 -2.52 -22.72
CA PRO A 35 14.31 -1.27 -22.29
C PRO A 35 14.31 -1.21 -20.77
N HIS A 36 15.48 -1.01 -20.17
CA HIS A 36 15.58 -0.54 -18.80
C HIS A 36 14.91 0.83 -18.74
N THR A 37 13.65 0.88 -18.32
CA THR A 37 13.09 2.11 -17.81
C THR A 37 13.84 2.40 -16.52
N ILE A 38 14.85 3.24 -16.62
CA ILE A 38 15.51 3.86 -15.48
C ILE A 38 14.44 4.71 -14.81
N THR A 39 13.72 4.14 -13.84
CA THR A 39 12.94 4.93 -12.91
C THR A 39 13.92 5.89 -12.25
N PRO A 40 13.74 7.23 -12.35
CA PRO A 40 14.60 8.15 -11.62
C PRO A 40 14.58 7.76 -10.13
N PRO A 41 15.70 7.94 -9.40
CA PRO A 41 15.67 7.73 -7.95
C PRO A 41 14.49 8.54 -7.39
N PRO A 42 13.69 7.97 -6.46
CA PRO A 42 12.57 8.69 -5.89
C PRO A 42 13.07 10.04 -5.40
N ASP A 43 12.50 11.12 -5.93
CA ASP A 43 12.85 12.47 -5.49
C ASP A 43 12.73 12.49 -3.96
N PRO A 44 13.79 12.85 -3.21
CA PRO A 44 13.77 12.81 -1.75
C PRO A 44 12.69 13.73 -1.16
N LEU A 45 12.11 14.63 -1.97
CA LEU A 45 10.99 15.48 -1.61
C LEU A 45 9.63 14.77 -1.60
N LEU A 46 9.49 13.61 -2.28
CA LEU A 46 8.24 12.84 -2.35
C LEU A 46 8.09 11.79 -1.25
N GLN A 47 9.09 11.62 -0.39
CA GLN A 47 9.06 10.61 0.69
C GLN A 47 7.96 10.86 1.73
N ASN A 48 7.42 12.09 1.80
CA ASN A 48 6.36 12.48 2.72
C ASN A 48 5.11 12.98 1.98
N GLU A 49 5.04 12.81 0.67
CA GLU A 49 3.86 13.19 -0.09
C GLU A 49 2.79 12.09 -0.01
N TYR A 50 1.55 12.50 0.16
CA TYR A 50 0.41 11.59 0.19
C TYR A 50 -0.42 11.74 -1.09
N THR A 51 -0.79 10.61 -1.65
CA THR A 51 -1.82 10.53 -2.67
C THR A 51 -3.15 10.18 -2.03
N TYR A 52 -4.17 10.98 -2.33
CA TYR A 52 -5.52 10.77 -1.86
C TYR A 52 -6.27 9.85 -2.82
N LEU A 53 -6.67 8.69 -2.32
CA LEU A 53 -7.34 7.65 -3.11
C LEU A 53 -8.85 7.84 -3.11
N LEU A 54 -9.41 8.13 -1.93
CA LEU A 54 -10.84 8.39 -1.74
C LEU A 54 -11.02 9.56 -0.78
N GLU A 55 -11.99 10.43 -1.08
CA GLU A 55 -12.43 11.50 -0.19
C GLU A 55 -13.94 11.68 -0.33
N GLY A 56 -14.65 11.82 0.78
CA GLY A 56 -16.09 12.05 0.76
C GLY A 56 -16.69 12.15 2.16
N GLU A 57 -18.00 12.39 2.20
CA GLU A 57 -18.77 12.42 3.45
C GLU A 57 -18.87 11.02 4.06
N LEU A 58 -18.67 10.90 5.38
CA LEU A 58 -18.78 9.61 6.08
C LEU A 58 -20.13 8.92 5.78
N THR A 59 -21.20 9.69 5.63
CA THR A 59 -22.54 9.18 5.32
C THR A 59 -22.56 8.39 4.01
N ASP A 60 -21.77 8.78 3.01
CA ASP A 60 -21.72 8.08 1.73
C ASP A 60 -20.90 6.80 1.83
N PHE A 61 -19.80 6.82 2.59
CA PHE A 61 -19.05 5.59 2.93
C PHE A 61 -19.91 4.59 3.70
N LEU A 62 -20.72 5.04 4.67
CA LEU A 62 -21.64 4.17 5.41
C LEU A 62 -22.72 3.55 4.51
N LYS A 63 -23.24 4.31 3.53
CA LYS A 63 -24.20 3.76 2.54
C LYS A 63 -23.56 2.71 1.64
N LEU A 64 -22.33 2.94 1.19
CA LEU A 64 -21.61 2.04 0.28
C LEU A 64 -21.14 0.77 0.99
N SER A 65 -20.65 0.89 2.21
CA SER A 65 -20.12 -0.21 3.01
C SER A 65 -21.21 -1.09 3.63
N GLY A 66 -22.43 -0.58 3.81
CA GLY A 66 -23.54 -1.35 4.38
C GLY A 66 -23.18 -1.98 5.73
N ASN A 67 -23.31 -3.30 5.83
CA ASN A 67 -23.02 -4.06 7.05
C ASN A 67 -21.52 -4.37 7.26
N GLU A 68 -20.69 -4.22 6.21
CA GLU A 68 -19.26 -4.52 6.26
C GLU A 68 -18.47 -3.35 6.88
N ASN A 69 -19.01 -2.13 6.81
CA ASN A 69 -18.49 -0.94 7.49
C ASN A 69 -16.97 -0.75 7.26
N THR A 70 -16.15 -0.88 8.30
CA THR A 70 -14.70 -0.74 8.22
C THR A 70 -14.02 -1.84 7.41
N GLN A 71 -14.53 -3.08 7.47
CA GLN A 71 -14.00 -4.18 6.67
C GLN A 71 -14.07 -3.84 5.17
N TRP A 72 -15.16 -3.23 4.72
CA TRP A 72 -15.29 -2.76 3.33
C TRP A 72 -14.19 -1.78 2.95
N LEU A 73 -13.84 -0.82 3.83
CA LEU A 73 -12.78 0.14 3.55
C LEU A 73 -11.41 -0.52 3.50
N ILE A 74 -11.16 -1.51 4.36
CA ILE A 74 -9.94 -2.33 4.34
C ILE A 74 -9.82 -3.07 3.01
N ASP A 75 -10.90 -3.72 2.56
CA ASP A 75 -10.91 -4.46 1.30
C ASP A 75 -10.69 -3.54 0.09
N ILE A 76 -11.33 -2.38 0.06
CA ILE A 76 -11.09 -1.36 -0.98
C ILE A 76 -9.64 -0.88 -0.95
N ALA A 77 -9.07 -0.63 0.23
CA ALA A 77 -7.68 -0.21 0.34
C ALA A 77 -6.71 -1.31 -0.17
N HIS A 78 -7.02 -2.58 0.10
CA HIS A 78 -6.28 -3.70 -0.49
C HIS A 78 -6.44 -3.74 -2.01
N ASP A 79 -7.65 -3.65 -2.53
CA ASP A 79 -7.90 -3.78 -3.97
C ASP A 79 -7.28 -2.62 -4.77
N LEU A 80 -7.16 -1.43 -4.18
CA LEU A 80 -6.51 -0.28 -4.79
C LEU A 80 -4.98 -0.30 -4.68
N CYS A 81 -4.44 -0.72 -3.54
CA CYS A 81 -3.01 -0.56 -3.24
C CYS A 81 -2.19 -1.85 -3.41
N ASP A 82 -2.76 -3.00 -3.06
CA ASP A 82 -2.10 -4.31 -3.14
C ASP A 82 -3.13 -5.44 -3.40
N PRO A 83 -3.77 -5.46 -4.59
CA PRO A 83 -4.83 -6.42 -4.89
C PRO A 83 -4.31 -7.86 -4.95
N ARG A 84 -3.01 -8.04 -5.22
CA ARG A 84 -2.41 -9.36 -5.44
C ARG A 84 -2.02 -10.04 -4.15
N PHE A 85 -1.41 -9.31 -3.21
CA PHE A 85 -0.84 -9.91 -2.01
C PHE A 85 -1.51 -9.46 -0.72
N LYS A 86 -2.27 -8.36 -0.75
CA LYS A 86 -2.99 -7.81 0.40
C LYS A 86 -2.10 -7.68 1.66
N ARG A 87 -0.85 -7.25 1.51
CA ARG A 87 0.18 -7.22 2.56
C ARG A 87 0.17 -5.96 3.42
N GLY A 88 -0.37 -4.86 2.91
CA GLY A 88 -0.45 -3.63 3.68
C GLY A 88 -1.51 -3.68 4.77
N SER A 89 -1.53 -2.66 5.61
CA SER A 89 -2.50 -2.50 6.67
C SER A 89 -3.05 -1.08 6.66
N LEU A 90 -4.32 -0.93 7.01
CA LEU A 90 -4.96 0.36 7.12
C LEU A 90 -4.73 0.94 8.52
N TRP A 91 -4.33 2.19 8.59
CA TRP A 91 -4.11 2.95 9.82
C TRP A 91 -5.05 4.15 9.85
N VAL A 92 -5.54 4.53 11.03
CA VAL A 92 -6.39 5.71 11.19
C VAL A 92 -5.70 6.72 12.11
N TYR A 93 -5.75 7.99 11.71
CA TYR A 93 -5.27 9.10 12.53
C TYR A 93 -6.37 9.50 13.52
N SER A 94 -6.15 9.21 14.81
CA SER A 94 -7.04 9.70 15.87
C SER A 94 -6.75 11.17 16.19
N SER A 95 -7.78 11.89 16.65
CA SER A 95 -7.67 13.25 17.17
C SER A 95 -6.74 13.37 18.39
N ASP A 96 -6.52 12.25 19.09
CA ASP A 96 -5.62 12.16 20.25
C ASP A 96 -4.14 12.15 19.86
N GLY A 97 -3.83 12.24 18.56
CA GLY A 97 -2.47 12.31 18.03
C GLY A 97 -1.75 10.97 17.96
N GLN A 98 -2.43 9.87 18.30
CA GLN A 98 -1.92 8.51 18.09
C GLN A 98 -2.65 7.86 16.92
N ASP A 99 -1.88 7.54 15.89
CA ASP A 99 -2.30 6.64 14.83
C ASP A 99 -2.28 5.19 15.34
N HIS A 100 -3.28 4.43 14.93
CA HIS A 100 -3.38 3.01 15.27
C HIS A 100 -3.84 2.20 14.05
N PRO A 101 -3.49 0.91 14.00
CA PRO A 101 -4.04 0.02 12.98
C PRO A 101 -5.54 -0.07 13.16
N VAL A 102 -6.25 -0.05 12.04
CA VAL A 102 -7.71 -0.13 12.00
C VAL A 102 -8.14 -1.57 12.23
N ASP A 103 -9.03 -1.79 13.20
CA ASP A 103 -9.68 -3.09 13.37
C ASP A 103 -10.92 -3.18 12.47
N PRO A 104 -11.17 -4.32 11.82
CA PRO A 104 -12.36 -4.48 10.96
C PRO A 104 -13.69 -4.37 11.72
N THR A 105 -13.67 -4.54 13.05
CA THR A 105 -14.85 -4.39 13.91
C THR A 105 -15.08 -2.97 14.41
N ASP A 106 -14.10 -2.08 14.22
CA ASP A 106 -14.25 -0.68 14.58
C ASP A 106 -15.30 0.01 13.69
N PRO A 107 -16.03 1.01 14.21
CA PRO A 107 -16.89 1.83 13.38
C PRO A 107 -16.08 2.75 12.46
N LEU A 108 -16.55 2.98 11.24
CA LEU A 108 -16.02 4.02 10.38
C LEU A 108 -16.22 5.40 11.01
N THR A 109 -15.16 6.20 11.02
CA THR A 109 -15.14 7.55 11.59
C THR A 109 -14.76 8.59 10.54
N PRO A 110 -15.11 9.87 10.72
CA PRO A 110 -14.73 10.92 9.78
C PRO A 110 -13.27 11.33 10.02
N SER A 111 -12.37 10.42 9.67
CA SER A 111 -10.93 10.49 9.96
C SER A 111 -10.11 10.28 8.69
N THR A 112 -8.82 10.55 8.79
CA THR A 112 -7.87 10.20 7.73
C THR A 112 -7.37 8.78 7.96
N TYR A 113 -7.58 7.95 6.97
CA TYR A 113 -7.13 6.57 6.87
C TYR A 113 -5.95 6.50 5.91
N GLU A 114 -4.92 5.75 6.29
CA GLU A 114 -3.70 5.60 5.53
C GLU A 114 -3.38 4.14 5.30
N TYR A 115 -3.20 3.77 4.04
CA TYR A 115 -2.71 2.44 3.70
C TYR A 115 -1.18 2.41 3.80
N ARG A 116 -0.66 1.53 4.66
CA ARG A 116 0.78 1.36 4.87
C ARG A 116 1.21 -0.03 4.42
N THR A 117 2.18 -0.10 3.52
CA THR A 117 2.82 -1.35 3.12
C THR A 117 4.15 -1.48 3.84
N SER A 118 4.38 -2.61 4.52
CA SER A 118 5.72 -2.96 4.97
C SER A 118 6.54 -3.32 3.74
N VAL A 119 7.26 -2.36 3.17
CA VAL A 119 8.31 -2.65 2.21
C VAL A 119 9.41 -3.32 3.02
N VAL A 120 9.33 -4.64 3.18
CA VAL A 120 10.52 -5.41 3.53
C VAL A 120 11.35 -5.37 2.26
N GLU A 121 12.22 -4.36 2.18
CA GLU A 121 13.39 -4.42 1.32
C GLU A 121 14.12 -5.69 1.76
N LEU A 122 13.90 -6.78 1.03
CA LEU A 122 14.62 -8.03 1.24
C LEU A 122 16.04 -7.70 0.79
N GLU A 123 16.82 -7.08 1.67
CA GLU A 123 18.25 -6.92 1.46
C GLU A 123 18.78 -8.30 1.09
N ALA A 124 19.34 -8.40 -0.11
CA ALA A 124 19.84 -9.64 -0.67
C ALA A 124 20.88 -10.22 0.30
N GLY A 125 20.44 -11.15 1.14
CA GLY A 125 21.28 -11.85 2.09
C GLY A 125 22.36 -12.56 1.31
N THR A 126 23.57 -12.00 1.37
CA THR A 126 24.80 -12.57 0.85
C THR A 126 24.85 -14.05 1.23
N ILE A 127 24.78 -14.93 0.22
CA ILE A 127 25.09 -16.34 0.40
C ILE A 127 26.55 -16.45 0.86
N SER A 128 26.76 -16.56 2.17
CA SER A 128 28.07 -16.92 2.71
C SER A 128 28.35 -18.38 2.37
N GLU A 129 29.16 -18.55 1.34
CA GLU A 129 29.83 -19.79 0.98
C GLU A 129 30.59 -20.32 2.20
N THR A 130 30.09 -21.40 2.81
CA THR A 130 30.83 -22.13 3.84
C THR A 130 31.80 -23.07 3.15
N ALA A 131 33.03 -22.60 2.96
CA ALA A 131 34.14 -23.40 2.45
C ALA A 131 34.36 -24.64 3.32
N GLY A 132 34.07 -25.80 2.74
CA GLY A 132 34.34 -27.11 3.33
C GLY A 132 35.83 -27.32 3.54
N LYS A 133 36.22 -27.47 4.81
CA LYS A 133 37.55 -27.85 5.24
C LYS A 133 37.73 -29.35 4.95
N ARG A 134 38.66 -29.69 4.05
CA ARG A 134 39.24 -31.04 3.92
C ARG A 134 40.68 -31.01 4.41
#